data_AF-A0ABC8U244-F1
#
_entry.id   AF-A0ABC8U244-F1
#
_cell.length_a   1.000
_cell.length_b   1.000
_cell.length_c   1.000
_cell.angle_alpha   90.00
_cell.angle_beta   90.00
_cell.angle_gamma   90.00
#
_symmetry.space_group_name_H-M   'P 1'
#
loop_
_entity.id
_entity.type
_entity.pdbx_description
1 polymer ?
#
loop_
_entity_poly.entity_id
_entity_poly.type
_entity_poly.pdbx_seq_one_letter_code
_entity_poly.pdbx_strand_id
1 'polypeptide(L)'
;SPGVRDGNSFTEWGMFRWLKMLSEVVGALVPFLKWCKHPLVEDAAVRPYNFKEIRIAAASAMPKILNSATEVVEYSDPQDYDQNMQYVETLSNMVIGALEEASDLEPDEDVRFDILYALNDCVQ
;
A
#
# COMPACT_ATOMS: atom_id res chain seq x y z
N SER A 1 -22.46 -2.30 -40.84
CA SER A 1 -22.52 -2.91 -39.50
C SER A 1 -22.23 -4.38 -39.60
N PRO A 2 -21.18 -4.84 -38.91
CA PRO A 2 -21.34 -5.53 -37.63
C PRO A 2 -20.67 -4.67 -36.53
N GLY A 3 -21.21 -4.47 -35.34
CA GLY A 3 -22.12 -5.32 -34.59
C GLY A 3 -21.41 -5.70 -33.28
N VAL A 4 -21.59 -4.86 -32.27
CA VAL A 4 -21.36 -5.10 -30.83
C VAL A 4 -19.89 -5.13 -30.37
N ARG A 5 -19.38 -3.95 -29.96
CA ARG A 5 -18.36 -3.83 -28.91
C ARG A 5 -19.09 -3.50 -27.60
N ASP A 6 -19.72 -4.50 -27.01
CA ASP A 6 -20.20 -4.39 -25.63
C ASP A 6 -19.25 -5.18 -24.74
N GLY A 7 -18.73 -4.52 -23.69
CA GLY A 7 -18.10 -5.17 -22.54
C GLY A 7 -16.59 -4.96 -22.38
N ASN A 8 -16.19 -3.76 -21.96
CA ASN A 8 -15.48 -3.48 -20.70
C ASN A 8 -14.63 -2.20 -20.84
N SER A 9 -15.24 -1.06 -20.52
CA SER A 9 -14.53 0.20 -20.22
C SER A 9 -13.79 0.17 -18.87
N PHE A 10 -13.39 -1.01 -18.41
CA PHE A 10 -12.21 -1.18 -17.56
C PHE A 10 -10.92 -1.10 -18.41
N THR A 11 -11.04 -0.58 -19.64
CA THR A 11 -9.95 -0.20 -20.53
C THR A 11 -8.96 0.72 -19.82
N GLU A 12 -7.68 0.34 -19.78
CA GLU A 12 -6.45 1.14 -19.66
C GLU A 12 -6.49 2.35 -18.70
N TRP A 13 -7.30 3.38 -19.01
CA TRP A 13 -7.68 4.46 -18.10
C TRP A 13 -8.22 3.99 -16.73
N GLY A 14 -8.96 2.87 -16.71
CA GLY A 14 -9.45 2.26 -15.48
C GLY A 14 -8.32 1.71 -14.61
N MET A 15 -7.41 0.96 -15.22
CA MET A 15 -6.25 0.35 -14.56
C MET A 15 -5.24 1.38 -14.07
N PHE A 16 -4.92 2.38 -14.89
CA PHE A 16 -4.03 3.47 -14.48
C PHE A 16 -4.61 4.26 -13.30
N ARG A 17 -5.90 4.59 -13.35
CA ARG A 17 -6.59 5.28 -12.24
C ARG A 17 -6.63 4.42 -10.98
N TRP A 18 -6.74 3.10 -11.12
CA TRP A 18 -6.66 2.15 -10.03
C TRP A 18 -5.29 2.17 -9.35
N LEU A 19 -4.21 2.03 -10.12
CA LEU A 19 -2.83 2.11 -9.59
C LEU A 19 -2.56 3.46 -8.90
N LYS A 20 -3.04 4.56 -9.47
CA LYS A 20 -2.94 5.88 -8.84
C LYS A 20 -3.71 5.94 -7.51
N MET A 21 -4.92 5.40 -7.45
CA MET A 21 -5.70 5.32 -6.21
C MET A 21 -4.97 4.49 -5.15
N LEU A 22 -4.36 3.37 -5.53
CA LEU A 22 -3.56 2.55 -4.61
C LEU A 22 -2.38 3.36 -4.02
N SER A 23 -1.68 4.14 -4.84
CA SER A 23 -0.61 5.03 -4.36
C SER A 23 -1.13 6.10 -3.38
N GLU A 24 -2.29 6.69 -3.64
CA GLU A 24 -2.94 7.64 -2.72
C GLU A 24 -3.31 6.97 -1.37
N VAL A 25 -3.82 5.73 -1.42
CA VAL A 25 -4.11 4.93 -0.23
C VAL A 25 -2.84 4.63 0.56
N VAL A 26 -1.76 4.19 -0.09
CA VAL A 26 -0.46 3.97 0.57
C VAL A 26 0.03 5.27 1.23
N GLY A 27 -0.01 6.39 0.51
CA GLY A 27 0.36 7.70 1.05
C GLY A 27 -0.45 8.10 2.29
N ALA A 28 -1.73 7.73 2.34
CA ALA A 28 -2.58 7.95 3.52
C ALA A 28 -2.31 6.96 4.67
N LEU A 29 -1.82 5.75 4.38
CA LEU A 29 -1.48 4.73 5.39
C LEU A 29 -0.12 4.98 6.05
N VAL A 30 0.85 5.53 5.32
CA VAL A 30 2.22 5.77 5.81
C VAL A 30 2.28 6.56 7.14
N PRO A 31 1.53 7.65 7.33
CA PRO A 31 1.51 8.36 8.61
C PRO A 31 1.07 7.50 9.80
N PHE A 32 0.18 6.52 9.58
CA PHE A 32 -0.26 5.62 10.64
C PHE A 32 0.83 4.62 11.02
N LEU A 33 1.63 4.15 10.06
CA LEU A 33 2.81 3.32 10.34
C LEU A 33 3.89 4.10 11.12
N LYS A 34 4.09 5.39 10.80
CA LYS A 34 5.19 6.22 11.33
C LYS A 34 4.82 7.03 12.59
N TRP A 35 3.61 6.86 13.13
CA TRP A 35 3.04 7.75 14.14
C TRP A 35 3.82 7.79 15.48
N CYS A 36 4.68 6.80 15.75
CA CYS A 36 5.37 6.62 17.03
C CYS A 36 6.34 7.77 17.44
N LYS A 37 6.63 8.77 16.59
CA LYS A 37 7.52 9.91 16.91
C LYS A 37 6.98 11.31 16.60
N HIS A 38 5.67 11.51 16.42
CA HIS A 38 5.16 12.86 16.15
C HIS A 38 5.36 13.80 17.37
N PRO A 39 6.02 14.98 17.25
CA PRO A 39 6.36 15.85 18.38
C PRO A 39 5.16 16.31 19.24
N LEU A 40 3.97 16.34 18.64
CA LEU A 40 2.71 16.68 19.34
C LEU A 40 2.15 15.52 20.19
N VAL A 41 2.78 14.35 20.20
CA VAL A 41 2.37 13.15 20.97
C VAL A 41 3.03 13.10 22.35
N GLU A 42 3.94 14.03 22.65
CA GLU A 42 4.52 14.19 24.00
C GLU A 42 3.51 14.71 25.03
N ASP A 43 2.39 15.31 24.59
CA ASP A 43 1.39 15.85 25.49
C ASP A 43 0.38 14.78 25.92
N ALA A 44 0.28 14.59 27.24
CA ALA A 44 -0.14 13.34 27.83
C ALA A 44 -1.64 13.02 27.72
N ALA A 45 -2.45 13.99 27.32
CA ALA A 45 -3.90 14.00 27.50
C ALA A 45 -4.72 13.62 26.26
N VAL A 46 -4.11 13.53 25.07
CA VAL A 46 -4.75 13.05 23.82
C VAL A 46 -3.80 12.09 23.12
N ARG A 47 -3.32 11.09 23.84
CA ARG A 47 -2.43 10.10 23.25
C ARG A 47 -3.24 8.99 22.58
N PRO A 48 -3.05 8.72 21.28
CA PRO A 48 -3.55 7.52 20.61
C PRO A 48 -2.80 6.25 21.07
N TYR A 49 -2.63 6.06 22.39
CA TYR A 49 -2.14 4.80 22.96
C TYR A 49 -3.08 3.60 22.67
N ASN A 50 -4.18 3.81 21.94
CA ASN A 50 -5.22 2.82 21.62
C ASN A 50 -5.31 2.46 20.13
N PHE A 51 -4.25 2.67 19.35
CA PHE A 51 -4.29 2.37 17.92
C PHE A 51 -3.13 1.49 17.47
N LYS A 52 -2.67 0.60 18.35
CA LYS A 52 -1.90 -0.60 17.95
C LYS A 52 -2.62 -1.29 16.80
N GLU A 53 -3.94 -1.40 16.90
CA GLU A 53 -4.86 -1.95 15.93
C GLU A 53 -4.85 -1.17 14.60
N ILE A 54 -4.69 0.16 14.60
CA ILE A 54 -4.58 0.92 13.33
C ILE A 54 -3.22 0.67 12.67
N ARG A 55 -2.13 0.60 13.45
CA ARG A 55 -0.81 0.29 12.88
C ARG A 55 -0.76 -1.12 12.30
N ILE A 56 -1.32 -2.09 13.03
CA ILE A 56 -1.50 -3.45 12.56
C ILE A 56 -2.39 -3.49 11.31
N ALA A 57 -3.51 -2.75 11.30
CA ALA A 57 -4.40 -2.69 10.14
C ALA A 57 -3.72 -2.05 8.93
N ALA A 58 -2.93 -0.99 9.14
CA ALA A 58 -2.16 -0.34 8.08
C ALA A 58 -1.10 -1.30 7.53
N ALA A 59 -0.34 -1.97 8.39
CA ALA A 59 0.64 -2.98 8.00
C ALA A 59 -0.03 -4.12 7.21
N SER A 60 -1.14 -4.66 7.73
CA SER A 60 -1.90 -5.75 7.10
C SER A 60 -2.56 -5.38 5.76
N ALA A 61 -2.74 -4.08 5.49
CA ALA A 61 -3.28 -3.60 4.22
C ALA A 61 -2.21 -3.54 3.11
N MET A 62 -0.95 -3.32 3.47
CA MET A 62 0.15 -3.13 2.51
C MET A 62 0.32 -4.31 1.53
N PRO A 63 0.38 -5.58 1.97
CA PRO A 63 0.50 -6.71 1.03
C PRO A 63 -0.70 -6.83 0.10
N LYS A 64 -1.91 -6.54 0.59
CA LYS A 64 -3.15 -6.60 -0.19
C LYS A 64 -3.16 -5.55 -1.29
N ILE A 65 -2.61 -4.37 -1.01
CA ILE A 65 -2.46 -3.29 -1.99
C ILE A 65 -1.47 -3.70 -3.08
N LEU A 66 -0.31 -4.26 -2.72
CA LEU A 66 0.67 -4.73 -3.70
C LEU A 66 0.11 -5.88 -4.55
N ASN A 67 -0.57 -6.85 -3.94
CA ASN A 67 -1.20 -7.94 -4.67
C ASN A 67 -2.27 -7.41 -5.66
N SER A 68 -3.06 -6.42 -5.26
CA SER A 68 -4.01 -5.78 -6.19
C SER A 68 -3.31 -5.01 -7.32
N ALA A 69 -2.13 -4.45 -7.07
CA ALA A 69 -1.34 -3.76 -8.08
C ALA A 69 -0.68 -4.74 -9.06
N THR A 70 -0.20 -5.90 -8.60
CA THR A 70 0.39 -6.94 -9.45
C THR A 70 -0.65 -7.57 -10.38
N GLU A 71 -1.89 -7.75 -9.91
CA GLU A 71 -3.01 -8.20 -10.76
C GLU A 71 -3.20 -7.27 -11.98
N VAL A 72 -3.02 -5.96 -11.82
CA VAL A 72 -3.11 -5.02 -12.96
C VAL A 72 -2.10 -5.37 -14.05
N VAL A 73 -0.88 -5.76 -13.69
CA VAL A 73 0.16 -6.16 -14.66
C VAL A 73 -0.20 -7.49 -15.32
N GLU A 74 -0.71 -8.47 -14.57
CA GLU A 74 -1.12 -9.77 -15.10
C GLU A 74 -2.23 -9.65 -16.18
N TYR A 75 -3.15 -8.69 -16.01
CA TYR A 75 -4.25 -8.44 -16.94
C TYR A 75 -3.99 -7.28 -17.91
N SER A 76 -2.77 -6.72 -17.93
CA SER A 76 -2.43 -5.60 -18.80
C SER A 76 -2.38 -6.01 -20.27
N ASP A 77 -2.84 -5.13 -21.15
CA ASP A 77 -2.57 -5.24 -22.58
C ASP A 77 -1.06 -5.09 -22.84
N PRO A 78 -0.49 -5.75 -23.87
CA PRO A 78 0.94 -5.67 -24.15
C PRO A 78 1.49 -4.26 -24.40
N GLN A 79 0.62 -3.31 -24.76
CA GLN A 79 1.01 -1.91 -24.99
C GLN A 79 1.23 -1.14 -23.69
N ASP A 80 0.58 -1.54 -22.59
CA ASP A 80 0.59 -0.84 -21.31
C ASP A 80 1.43 -1.57 -20.25
N TYR A 81 1.85 -2.81 -20.55
CA TYR A 81 2.58 -3.69 -19.64
C TYR A 81 3.80 -3.00 -19.01
N ASP A 82 4.67 -2.40 -19.82
CA ASP A 82 5.91 -1.76 -19.33
C ASP A 82 5.59 -0.56 -18.41
N GLN A 83 4.58 0.24 -18.76
CA GLN A 83 4.16 1.38 -17.95
C GLN A 83 3.56 0.92 -16.62
N ASN A 84 2.65 -0.06 -16.65
CA ASN A 84 2.01 -0.59 -15.44
C ASN A 84 3.04 -1.27 -14.52
N MET A 85 4.00 -2.00 -15.09
CA MET A 85 5.11 -2.60 -14.35
C MET A 85 5.94 -1.53 -13.64
N GLN A 86 6.30 -0.44 -14.31
CA GLN A 86 7.04 0.66 -13.70
C GLN A 86 6.27 1.33 -12.55
N TYR A 87 4.93 1.43 -12.67
CA TYR A 87 4.08 1.90 -11.58
C TYR A 87 4.07 0.95 -10.39
N VAL A 88 3.95 -0.36 -10.64
CA VAL A 88 4.00 -1.38 -9.58
C VAL A 88 5.37 -1.38 -8.89
N GLU A 89 6.46 -1.23 -9.62
CA GLU A 89 7.81 -1.08 -9.04
C GLU A 89 7.89 0.14 -8.11
N THR A 90 7.38 1.29 -8.57
CA THR A 90 7.35 2.51 -7.76
C THR A 90 6.52 2.34 -6.49
N LEU A 91 5.34 1.70 -6.60
CA LEU A 91 4.47 1.42 -5.47
C LEU A 91 5.13 0.44 -4.48
N SER A 92 5.79 -0.60 -5.00
CA SER A 92 6.49 -1.60 -4.20
C SER A 92 7.62 -0.96 -3.39
N ASN A 93 8.44 -0.11 -4.01
CA ASN A 93 9.49 0.64 -3.32
C ASN A 93 8.93 1.54 -2.21
N MET A 94 7.78 2.20 -2.46
CA MET A 94 7.11 3.04 -1.47
C MET A 94 6.60 2.22 -0.27
N VAL A 95 5.96 1.08 -0.53
CA VAL A 95 5.41 0.20 0.50
C VAL A 95 6.51 -0.45 1.33
N ILE A 96 7.52 -1.05 0.68
CA ILE A 96 8.64 -1.72 1.34
C ILE A 96 9.39 -0.73 2.22
N GLY A 97 9.79 0.43 1.68
CA GLY A 97 10.51 1.43 2.46
C GLY A 97 9.71 1.98 3.63
N ALA A 98 8.38 2.10 3.51
CA ALA A 98 7.53 2.51 4.61
C ALA A 98 7.46 1.46 5.73
N LEU A 99 7.38 0.18 5.39
CA LEU A 99 7.36 -0.93 6.37
C LEU A 99 8.72 -1.12 7.05
N GLU A 100 9.83 -1.01 6.30
CA GLU A 100 11.19 -1.06 6.86
C GLU A 100 11.39 0.05 7.89
N GLU A 101 11.10 1.30 7.52
CA GLU A 101 11.23 2.44 8.42
C GLU A 101 10.29 2.32 9.64
N ALA A 102 9.07 1.82 9.44
CA ALA A 102 8.14 1.60 10.55
C ALA A 102 8.64 0.52 11.52
N SER A 103 9.22 -0.58 11.01
CA SER A 103 9.80 -1.65 11.82
C SER A 103 10.95 -1.12 12.69
N ASP A 104 11.84 -0.30 12.13
CA ASP A 104 12.99 0.27 12.85
C ASP A 104 12.57 1.21 13.98
N LEU A 105 11.42 1.87 13.82
CA LEU A 105 10.92 2.89 14.74
C LEU A 105 9.86 2.37 15.72
N GLU A 106 9.26 1.20 15.49
CA GLU A 106 8.14 0.69 16.28
C GLU A 106 8.57 0.26 17.70
N PRO A 107 8.03 0.86 18.77
CA PRO A 107 8.38 0.51 20.14
C PRO A 107 7.70 -0.76 20.68
N ASP A 108 6.55 -1.18 20.14
CA ASP A 108 5.81 -2.38 20.58
C ASP A 108 6.27 -3.62 19.80
N GLU A 109 6.79 -4.63 20.50
CA GLU A 109 7.36 -5.83 19.87
C GLU A 109 6.33 -6.62 19.05
N ASP A 110 5.06 -6.71 19.50
CA ASP A 110 4.03 -7.42 18.75
C ASP A 110 3.66 -6.65 17.47
N VAL A 111 3.55 -5.32 17.55
CA VAL A 111 3.28 -4.49 16.37
C VAL A 111 4.44 -4.57 15.39
N ARG A 112 5.68 -4.57 15.90
CA ARG A 112 6.86 -4.76 15.06
C ARG A 112 6.85 -6.12 14.37
N PHE A 113 6.45 -7.18 15.08
CA PHE A 113 6.26 -8.50 14.50
C PHE A 113 5.24 -8.48 13.36
N ASP A 114 4.08 -7.84 13.55
CA ASP A 114 3.06 -7.71 12.51
C ASP A 114 3.54 -6.89 11.30
N ILE A 115 4.32 -5.82 11.52
CA ILE A 115 4.94 -5.02 10.45
C ILE A 115 5.95 -5.87 9.66
N LEU A 116 6.81 -6.62 10.35
CA LEU A 116 7.80 -7.50 9.71
C LEU A 116 7.14 -8.66 8.96
N TYR A 117 6.03 -9.18 9.48
CA TYR A 117 5.23 -10.19 8.81
C TYR A 117 4.63 -9.64 7.51
N ALA A 118 4.02 -8.44 7.56
CA ALA A 118 3.53 -7.77 6.36
C ALA A 118 4.65 -7.44 5.36
N LEU A 119 5.84 -7.05 5.83
CA LEU A 119 7.00 -6.84 4.98
C LEU A 119 7.43 -8.11 4.25
N ASN A 120 7.49 -9.23 4.98
CA ASN A 120 7.75 -10.54 4.37
C ASN A 120 6.70 -10.88 3.30
N ASP A 121 5.41 -10.69 3.59
CA ASP A 121 4.32 -10.95 2.65
C ASP A 121 4.36 -10.03 1.42
N CYS A 122 4.87 -8.80 1.54
CA CYS A 122 5.09 -7.90 0.40
C CYS A 122 6.26 -8.33 -0.51
N VAL A 123 7.24 -9.05 0.03
CA VAL A 123 8.45 -9.48 -0.70
C VAL A 123 8.24 -10.81 -1.42
N GLN A 124 7.39 -11.69 -0.86
CA GLN A 124 7.02 -12.97 -1.44
C GLN A 124 6.11 -12.81 -2.67
#